data_AF-A0A0F0FHD0-F1
#
_entry.id   AF-A0A0F0FHD0-F1
#
_cell.length_a   1.000
_cell.length_b   1.000
_cell.length_c   1.000
_cell.angle_alpha   90.00
_cell.angle_beta   90.00
_cell.angle_gamma   90.00
#
_symmetry.space_group_name_H-M   'P 1'
#
loop_
_entity.id
_entity.type
_entity.pdbx_description
1 polymer ?
#
loop_
_entity_poly.entity_id
_entity_poly.type
_entity_poly.pdbx_seq_one_letter_code
_entity_poly.pdbx_strand_id
1 'polypeptide(L)'
;MQKIFRIGQIVPSSNTTMETEIPAMLLARQQVRPERFTFHSSRMRMKKVVKEELAAMDAESDRCALELSDARVDVLGYACLVAIMAMGHGYHRVSEKRLQAHTAANGA
;
A
#
# COMPACT_ATOMS: atom_id res chain seq x y z
N MET A 1 -19.93 -12.64 -14.45
CA MET A 1 -18.87 -12.89 -13.44
C MET A 1 -18.80 -11.70 -12.49
N GLN A 2 -18.69 -11.93 -11.18
CA GLN A 2 -18.43 -10.84 -10.24
C GLN A 2 -16.99 -10.35 -10.41
N LYS A 3 -16.79 -9.03 -10.55
CA LYS A 3 -15.45 -8.44 -10.67
C LYS A 3 -14.74 -8.52 -9.31
N ILE A 4 -13.61 -9.21 -9.27
CA ILE A 4 -12.72 -9.27 -8.11
C ILE A 4 -11.66 -8.18 -8.27
N PHE A 5 -11.48 -7.36 -7.25
CA PHE A 5 -10.41 -6.39 -7.14
C PHE A 5 -9.34 -6.90 -6.16
N ARG A 6 -8.09 -6.93 -6.59
CA ARG A 6 -6.91 -7.25 -5.78
C ARG A 6 -6.37 -5.95 -5.19
N ILE A 7 -6.47 -5.81 -3.89
CA ILE A 7 -6.05 -4.62 -3.14
C ILE A 7 -4.63 -4.88 -2.61
N GLY A 8 -3.64 -4.18 -3.17
CA GLY A 8 -2.27 -4.18 -2.66
C GLY A 8 -2.12 -3.19 -1.51
N GLN A 9 -1.50 -3.60 -0.41
CA GLN A 9 -1.23 -2.75 0.75
C GLN A 9 0.27 -2.75 1.08
N ILE A 10 0.94 -1.62 0.90
CA ILE A 10 2.29 -1.40 1.40
C ILE A 10 2.15 -0.93 2.86
N VAL A 11 2.51 -1.79 3.82
CA VAL A 11 2.29 -1.56 5.25
C VAL A 11 3.59 -1.58 6.05
N PRO A 12 3.70 -0.78 7.13
CA PRO A 12 4.78 -0.97 8.10
C PRO A 12 4.74 -2.36 8.70
N SER A 13 5.90 -2.96 8.97
CA SER A 13 6.00 -4.33 9.50
C SER A 13 5.27 -4.53 10.83
N SER A 14 5.15 -3.47 11.63
CA SER A 14 4.47 -3.49 12.93
C SER A 14 2.99 -3.09 12.85
N ASN A 15 2.47 -2.71 11.68
CA ASN A 15 1.09 -2.31 11.53
C ASN A 15 0.21 -3.54 11.31
N THR A 16 -0.79 -3.71 12.18
CA THR A 16 -1.83 -4.76 12.06
C THR A 16 -3.22 -4.18 11.80
N THR A 17 -3.40 -2.87 12.04
CA THR A 17 -4.69 -2.18 11.90
C THR A 17 -5.12 -2.04 10.45
N MET A 18 -4.22 -1.69 9.52
CA MET A 18 -4.56 -1.52 8.11
C MET A 18 -5.01 -2.81 7.43
N GLU A 19 -4.47 -3.94 7.88
CA GLU A 19 -4.86 -5.28 7.42
C GLU A 19 -6.09 -5.81 8.16
N THR A 20 -6.63 -5.06 9.13
CA THR A 20 -7.86 -5.38 9.85
C THR A 20 -9.01 -4.51 9.36
N GLU A 21 -8.84 -3.19 9.38
CA GLU A 21 -9.91 -2.22 9.14
C GLU A 21 -10.26 -2.07 7.65
N ILE A 22 -9.27 -2.09 6.75
CA ILE A 22 -9.54 -2.01 5.31
C ILE A 22 -10.29 -3.25 4.82
N PRO A 23 -9.90 -4.48 5.19
CA PRO A 23 -10.73 -5.65 4.92
C PRO A 23 -12.13 -5.55 5.53
N ALA A 24 -12.27 -5.18 6.81
CA ALA A 24 -13.57 -5.05 7.45
C ALA A 24 -14.49 -4.08 6.70
N MET A 25 -13.99 -2.89 6.34
CA MET A 25 -14.73 -1.88 5.59
C MET A 25 -15.17 -2.38 4.20
N LEU A 26 -14.26 -2.99 3.44
CA LEU A 26 -14.56 -3.46 2.09
C LEU A 26 -15.43 -4.72 2.08
N LEU A 27 -15.31 -5.60 3.08
CA LEU A 27 -16.21 -6.74 3.28
C LEU A 27 -17.63 -6.28 3.62
N ALA A 28 -17.79 -5.24 4.45
CA ALA A 28 -19.10 -4.63 4.69
C ALA A 28 -19.71 -4.09 3.38
N ARG A 29 -18.90 -3.46 2.50
CA ARG A 29 -19.37 -3.01 1.18
C ARG A 29 -19.86 -4.16 0.30
N GLN A 30 -19.27 -5.37 0.40
CA GLN A 30 -19.70 -6.53 -0.39
C GLN A 30 -21.13 -7.00 -0.07
N GLN A 31 -21.66 -6.66 1.11
CA GLN A 31 -23.04 -7.00 1.51
C GLN A 31 -24.08 -6.18 0.74
N VAL A 32 -23.69 -5.01 0.22
CA VAL A 32 -24.59 -4.06 -0.45
C VAL A 32 -24.24 -3.82 -1.92
N ARG A 33 -23.12 -4.37 -2.43
CA ARG A 33 -22.61 -4.16 -3.79
C ARG A 33 -21.96 -5.44 -4.38
N PRO A 34 -21.92 -5.60 -5.72
CA PRO A 34 -21.53 -6.86 -6.35
C PRO A 34 -20.01 -7.10 -6.44
N GLU A 35 -19.17 -6.08 -6.27
CA GLU A 35 -17.71 -6.20 -6.32
C GLU A 35 -17.19 -7.10 -5.19
N ARG A 36 -16.06 -7.77 -5.45
CA ARG A 36 -15.36 -8.62 -4.48
C ARG A 36 -13.92 -8.15 -4.33
N PHE A 37 -13.31 -8.48 -3.19
CA PHE A 37 -11.99 -7.96 -2.80
C PHE A 37 -11.11 -9.09 -2.28
N THR A 38 -9.84 -9.06 -2.67
CA THR A 38 -8.76 -9.85 -2.05
C THR A 38 -7.65 -8.89 -1.63
N PHE A 39 -6.89 -9.22 -0.59
CA PHE A 39 -5.93 -8.32 0.05
C PHE A 39 -4.55 -8.94 0.01
N HIS A 40 -3.56 -8.16 -0.42
CA HIS A 40 -2.19 -8.61 -0.63
C HIS A 40 -1.25 -7.57 -0.02
N SER A 41 -0.39 -7.99 0.90
CA SER A 41 0.46 -7.06 1.65
C SER A 41 1.93 -7.27 1.32
N SER A 42 2.66 -6.17 1.21
CA SER A 42 4.12 -6.15 1.30
C SER A 42 4.55 -5.22 2.45
N ARG A 43 5.63 -5.59 3.14
CA ARG A 43 6.03 -4.96 4.40
C ARG A 43 7.34 -4.19 4.27
N MET A 44 7.33 -2.96 4.79
CA MET A 44 8.52 -2.11 5.02
C MET A 44 8.87 -2.15 6.51
N ARG A 45 10.14 -2.32 6.89
CA ARG A 45 10.48 -2.52 8.30
C ARG A 45 10.41 -1.19 9.07
N MET A 46 9.62 -1.15 10.14
CA MET A 46 9.58 -0.03 11.08
C MET A 46 9.13 -0.53 12.45
N LYS A 47 9.77 -0.05 13.53
CA LYS A 47 9.38 -0.38 14.91
C LYS A 47 9.14 0.86 15.77
N LYS A 48 9.82 1.97 15.48
CA LYS A 48 9.65 3.25 16.18
C LYS A 48 9.31 4.34 15.18
N VAL A 49 8.43 5.24 15.59
CA VAL A 49 8.00 6.36 14.76
C VAL A 49 8.95 7.54 15.02
N VAL A 50 10.13 7.49 14.39
CA VAL A 50 11.14 8.56 14.43
C VAL A 50 11.58 8.91 13.01
N LYS A 51 12.08 10.13 12.80
CA LYS A 51 12.35 10.68 11.46
C LYS A 51 13.25 9.77 10.61
N GLU A 52 14.28 9.20 11.22
CA GLU A 52 15.26 8.34 10.56
C GLU A 52 14.62 7.01 10.13
N GLU A 53 13.81 6.40 11.01
CA GLU A 53 13.08 5.16 10.67
C GLU A 53 11.99 5.42 9.61
N LEU A 54 11.34 6.59 9.60
CA LEU A 54 10.36 6.94 8.57
C LEU A 54 10.98 7.08 7.18
N ALA A 55 12.14 7.72 7.08
CA ALA A 55 12.87 7.85 5.82
C ALA A 55 13.39 6.49 5.31
N ALA A 56 13.94 5.67 6.21
CA ALA A 56 14.40 4.32 5.87
C ALA A 56 13.24 3.42 5.41
N MET A 57 12.10 3.49 6.11
CA MET A 57 10.89 2.76 5.75
C MET A 57 10.38 3.21 4.37
N ASP A 58 10.32 4.51 4.08
CA ASP A 58 9.88 4.99 2.76
C ASP A 58 10.79 4.53 1.62
N ALA A 59 12.10 4.40 1.85
CA ALA A 59 13.03 3.88 0.86
C ALA A 59 12.75 2.40 0.50
N GLU A 60 12.13 1.62 1.40
CA GLU A 60 11.71 0.25 1.12
C GLU A 60 10.44 0.17 0.27
N SER A 61 9.70 1.27 0.08
CA SER A 61 8.44 1.28 -0.66
C SER A 61 8.59 0.86 -2.13
N ASP A 62 9.74 1.11 -2.74
CA ASP A 62 10.03 0.73 -4.13
C ASP A 62 10.09 -0.79 -4.28
N ARG A 63 10.74 -1.49 -3.33
CA ARG A 63 10.75 -2.97 -3.25
C ARG A 63 9.32 -3.50 -3.07
N CYS A 64 8.56 -2.89 -2.17
CA CYS A 64 7.19 -3.32 -1.89
C CYS A 64 6.25 -3.13 -3.09
N ALA A 65 6.44 -2.07 -3.89
CA ALA A 65 5.69 -1.86 -5.12
C ALA A 65 5.99 -2.94 -6.16
N LEU A 66 7.27 -3.32 -6.32
CA LEU A 66 7.66 -4.43 -7.19
C LEU A 66 7.00 -5.75 -6.74
N GLU A 67 7.13 -6.12 -5.47
CA GLU A 67 6.53 -7.35 -4.93
C GLU A 67 5.00 -7.43 -5.12
N LEU A 68 4.29 -6.32 -4.92
CA LEU A 68 2.83 -6.28 -5.12
C LEU A 68 2.43 -6.25 -6.60
N SER A 69 3.28 -5.66 -7.47
CA SER A 69 3.04 -5.66 -8.91
C SER A 69 3.18 -7.05 -9.53
N ASP A 70 4.02 -7.93 -8.98
CA ASP A 70 4.08 -9.35 -9.38
C ASP A 70 2.72 -10.05 -9.24
N ALA A 71 1.94 -9.68 -8.21
CA ALA A 71 0.59 -10.20 -7.99
C ALA A 71 -0.49 -9.54 -8.86
N ARG A 72 -0.11 -8.57 -9.71
CA ARG A 72 -1.02 -7.78 -10.59
C ARG A 72 -2.24 -7.26 -9.82
N VAL A 73 -1.97 -6.53 -8.75
CA VAL A 73 -2.99 -5.86 -7.95
C VAL A 73 -3.68 -4.78 -8.77
N ASP A 74 -4.99 -4.57 -8.56
CA ASP A 74 -5.77 -3.55 -9.30
C ASP A 74 -5.55 -2.15 -8.73
N VAL A 75 -5.16 -2.06 -7.46
CA VAL A 75 -4.83 -0.82 -6.78
C VAL A 75 -3.75 -1.09 -5.75
N LEU A 76 -2.89 -0.10 -5.52
CA LEU A 76 -1.83 -0.15 -4.53
C LEU A 76 -2.00 1.01 -3.54
N GLY A 77 -2.12 0.69 -2.26
CA GLY A 77 -2.25 1.66 -1.17
C GLY A 77 -0.98 1.73 -0.32
N TYR A 78 -0.38 2.91 -0.25
CA TYR A 78 0.67 3.21 0.74
C TYR A 78 0.01 3.57 2.08
N ALA A 79 0.26 2.78 3.12
CA ALA A 79 -0.53 2.84 4.34
C ALA A 79 -0.10 3.88 5.38
N CYS A 80 1.17 4.27 5.42
CA CYS A 80 1.70 5.09 6.52
C CYS A 80 1.65 6.59 6.20
N LEU A 81 0.55 7.25 6.58
CA LEU A 81 0.34 8.70 6.34
C LEU A 81 1.53 9.56 6.80
N VAL A 82 2.00 9.36 8.03
CA VAL A 82 3.07 10.21 8.62
C VAL A 82 4.40 10.04 7.89
N ALA A 83 4.69 8.87 7.34
CA ALA A 83 5.91 8.66 6.57
C ALA A 83 5.93 9.47 5.28
N ILE A 84 4.79 9.63 4.62
CA ILE A 84 4.66 10.48 3.44
C ILE A 84 4.75 11.96 3.82
N MET A 85 4.03 12.38 4.87
CA MET A 85 3.97 13.79 5.27
C MET A 85 5.29 14.31 5.84
N ALA A 86 6.05 13.47 6.55
CA ALA A 86 7.34 13.84 7.15
C ALA A 86 8.42 14.21 6.12
N MET A 87 8.24 13.80 4.86
CA MET A 87 9.19 14.08 3.76
C MET A 87 8.99 15.46 3.12
N GLY A 88 7.98 16.22 3.56
CA GLY A 88 7.77 17.61 3.16
C GLY A 88 6.57 17.83 2.23
N HIS A 89 6.32 19.11 1.93
CA HIS A 89 5.14 19.54 1.17
C HIS A 89 5.10 18.91 -0.23
N GLY A 90 3.94 18.33 -0.58
CA GLY A 90 3.71 17.74 -1.90
C GLY A 90 4.32 16.34 -2.11
N TYR A 91 4.99 15.77 -1.10
CA TYR A 91 5.68 14.48 -1.26
C TYR A 91 4.77 13.31 -1.65
N HIS A 92 3.49 13.32 -1.27
CA HIS A 92 2.53 12.29 -1.71
C HIS A 92 2.48 12.15 -3.24
N ARG A 93 2.61 13.24 -4.00
CA ARG A 93 2.62 13.21 -5.48
C ARG A 93 3.93 12.64 -6.03
N VAL A 94 5.03 12.87 -5.32
CA VAL A 94 6.35 12.33 -5.68
C VAL A 94 6.36 10.83 -5.43
N SER A 95 5.90 10.40 -4.26
CA SER A 95 5.76 8.98 -3.89
C SER A 95 4.82 8.25 -4.83
N GLU A 96 3.61 8.77 -5.09
CA GLU A 96 2.66 8.16 -6.03
C GLU A 96 3.25 7.95 -7.42
N LYS A 97 3.89 8.99 -7.99
CA LYS A 97 4.54 8.90 -9.31
C LYS A 97 5.69 7.89 -9.31
N ARG A 98 6.51 7.85 -8.25
CA ARG A 98 7.63 6.92 -8.12
C ARG A 98 7.12 5.48 -8.09
N LEU A 99 6.16 5.18 -7.21
CA LEU A 99 5.61 3.83 -7.07
C LEU A 99 4.90 3.38 -8.34
N GLN A 100 4.13 4.25 -8.99
CA GLN A 100 3.52 3.96 -10.28
C GLN A 100 4.57 3.64 -11.36
N ALA A 101 5.69 4.35 -11.37
CA ALA A 101 6.78 4.05 -12.30
C ALA A 101 7.41 2.67 -12.03
N HIS A 102 7.58 2.28 -10.76
CA HIS A 102 8.07 0.94 -10.42
C HIS A 102 7.11 -0.17 -10.83
N THR A 103 5.80 -0.01 -10.61
CA THR A 103 4.81 -1.02 -11.04
C THR A 103 4.76 -1.13 -12.57
N ALA A 104 4.80 0.01 -13.28
CA ALA A 104 4.79 0.03 -14.74
C ALA A 104 6.07 -0.59 -15.33
N ALA A 105 7.24 -0.33 -14.73
CA ALA A 105 8.50 -0.93 -15.15
C ALA A 105 8.51 -2.46 -14.99
N ASN A 106 7.72 -3.01 -14.06
CA ASN A 106 7.52 -4.45 -13.87
C ASN A 106 6.42 -5.05 -14.76
N GLY A 107 5.86 -4.28 -15.70
CA GLY A 107 4.86 -4.75 -16.66
C GLY A 107 3.48 -5.01 -16.05
N ALA A 108 3.16 -4.35 -14.93
CA ALA A 108 1.83 -4.33 -14.32
C ALA A 108 0.96 -3.18 -14.85
#